data_AF-A0A2S8FHI0-F1
#
_entry.id   AF-A0A2S8FHI0-F1
#
_cell.length_a   1.000
_cell.length_b   1.000
_cell.length_c   1.000
_cell.angle_alpha   90.00
_cell.angle_beta   90.00
_cell.angle_gamma   90.00
#
_symmetry.space_group_name_H-M   'P 1'
#
loop_
_entity.id
_entity.type
_entity.pdbx_description
1 polymer ?
#
loop_
_entity_poly.entity_id
_entity_poly.type
_entity_poly.pdbx_seq_one_letter_code
_entity_poly.pdbx_strand_id
1 'polypeptide(L)'
;MAGIAVGVVLVVAVLGYWLTRPTFGEISPTGYDYAMALGSACSRRDSTKIAKITQMIDQSTQDGQLESQEAAWLKGIAQKAQEGHWEMAYASVRTLMQEQTQKSNPLPELD
;
A
#
# COMPACT_ATOMS: atom_id res chain seq x y z
N MET A 1 -16.97 -26.80 -24.95
CA MET A 1 -16.11 -25.59 -25.01
C MET A 1 -16.39 -24.64 -23.84
N ALA A 2 -16.48 -25.13 -22.60
CA ALA A 2 -16.76 -24.30 -21.41
C ALA A 2 -15.51 -24.09 -20.52
N GLY A 3 -14.55 -25.02 -20.53
CA GLY A 3 -13.34 -24.93 -19.70
C GLY A 3 -12.34 -23.86 -20.16
N ILE A 4 -12.28 -23.55 -21.46
CA ILE A 4 -11.33 -22.58 -22.02
C ILE A 4 -11.71 -21.16 -21.60
N ALA A 5 -13.01 -20.83 -21.57
CA ALA A 5 -13.50 -19.51 -21.18
C ALA A 5 -13.21 -19.18 -19.70
N VAL A 6 -13.39 -20.15 -18.80
CA VAL A 6 -13.09 -19.96 -17.36
C VAL A 6 -11.58 -19.82 -17.12
N GLY A 7 -10.77 -20.61 -17.82
CA GLY A 7 -9.31 -20.52 -17.74
C GLY A 7 -8.77 -19.15 -18.17
N VAL A 8 -9.29 -18.58 -19.26
CA VAL A 8 -8.89 -17.26 -19.74
C VAL A 8 -9.30 -16.15 -18.76
N VAL A 9 -10.49 -16.22 -18.18
CA VAL A 9 -10.95 -15.21 -17.20
C VAL A 9 -10.08 -15.21 -15.94
N LEU A 10 -9.72 -16.39 -15.41
CA LEU A 10 -8.83 -16.48 -14.25
C LEU A 10 -7.42 -15.96 -14.56
N VAL A 11 -6.89 -16.28 -15.74
CA VAL A 11 -5.57 -15.78 -16.17
C VAL A 11 -5.58 -14.26 -16.33
N VAL A 12 -6.61 -13.68 -16.94
CA VAL A 12 -6.73 -12.22 -17.08
C VAL A 12 -6.91 -11.54 -15.72
N ALA A 13 -7.67 -12.11 -14.79
CA ALA A 13 -7.81 -11.57 -13.44
C ALA A 13 -6.48 -11.61 -12.66
N VAL A 14 -5.72 -12.71 -12.77
CA VAL A 14 -4.41 -12.83 -12.14
C VAL A 14 -3.38 -11.90 -12.79
N LEU A 15 -3.38 -11.78 -14.11
CA LEU A 15 -2.49 -10.84 -14.83
C LEU A 15 -2.84 -9.39 -14.52
N GLY A 16 -4.13 -9.04 -14.46
CA GLY A 16 -4.58 -7.73 -14.01
C GLY A 16 -4.12 -7.44 -12.58
N TYR A 17 -4.27 -8.42 -11.69
CA TYR A 17 -3.76 -8.31 -10.31
C TYR A 17 -2.24 -8.09 -10.26
N TRP A 18 -1.47 -8.80 -11.08
CA TRP A 18 -0.01 -8.64 -11.17
C TRP A 18 0.42 -7.30 -11.77
N LEU A 19 -0.28 -6.80 -12.79
CA LEU A 19 0.01 -5.52 -13.45
C LEU A 19 -0.37 -4.31 -12.59
N THR A 20 -1.34 -4.46 -11.69
CA THR A 20 -1.75 -3.39 -10.76
C THR A 20 -0.97 -3.37 -9.44
N ARG A 21 0.09 -4.17 -9.30
CA ARG A 21 0.90 -4.11 -8.07
C ARG A 21 1.51 -2.73 -7.93
N PRO A 22 1.17 -1.96 -6.89
CA PRO A 22 1.80 -0.67 -6.66
C PRO A 22 3.27 -0.91 -6.33
N THR A 23 4.17 -0.30 -7.10
CA THR A 23 5.57 -0.14 -6.73
C THR A 23 5.69 1.13 -5.90
N PHE A 24 6.32 1.06 -4.74
CA PHE A 24 6.47 2.21 -3.85
C PHE A 24 7.89 2.79 -3.93
N GLY A 25 7.96 4.11 -3.87
CA GLY A 25 9.22 4.85 -3.79
C GLY A 25 9.84 4.76 -2.39
N GLU A 26 10.92 5.50 -2.20
CA GLU A 26 11.39 5.79 -0.85
C GLU A 26 10.36 6.70 -0.18
N ILE A 27 10.15 6.51 1.13
CA ILE A 27 9.23 7.35 1.91
C ILE A 27 10.00 8.04 3.03
N SER A 28 9.54 9.25 3.36
CA SER A 28 9.98 10.04 4.50
C SER A 28 9.69 9.34 5.82
N PRO A 29 10.34 9.75 6.93
CA PRO A 29 9.99 9.26 8.27
C PRO A 29 8.50 9.47 8.60
N THR A 30 7.93 10.60 8.19
CA THR A 30 6.49 10.89 8.36
C THR A 30 5.63 9.92 7.56
N GLY A 31 6.00 9.61 6.31
CA GLY A 31 5.34 8.59 5.50
C GLY A 31 5.41 7.20 6.14
N TYR A 32 6.54 6.84 6.74
CA TYR A 32 6.74 5.57 7.45
C TYR A 32 5.82 5.47 8.68
N ASP A 33 5.72 6.52 9.50
CA ASP A 33 4.82 6.54 10.66
C ASP A 33 3.36 6.35 10.25
N TYR A 34 2.92 7.00 9.18
CA TYR A 34 1.59 6.81 8.64
C TYR A 34 1.37 5.39 8.10
N ALA A 35 2.34 4.82 7.40
CA ALA A 35 2.27 3.45 6.94
C ALA A 35 2.14 2.46 8.11
N MET A 36 2.88 2.67 9.20
CA MET A 36 2.81 1.82 10.38
C MET A 36 1.44 1.94 11.07
N ALA A 37 0.93 3.18 11.20
CA ALA A 37 -0.38 3.45 11.75
C ALA A 37 -1.49 2.81 10.91
N LEU A 38 -1.42 2.91 9.58
CA LEU A 38 -2.33 2.26 8.65
C LEU A 38 -2.25 0.74 8.76
N GLY A 39 -1.06 0.14 8.85
CA GLY A 39 -0.90 -1.31 9.04
C GLY A 39 -1.57 -1.81 10.32
N SER A 40 -1.40 -1.07 11.42
CA SER A 40 -2.08 -1.34 12.69
C SER A 40 -3.60 -1.24 12.59
N ALA A 41 -4.12 -0.21 11.91
CA ALA A 41 -5.55 -0.04 11.70
C ALA A 41 -6.16 -1.10 10.75
N CYS A 42 -5.47 -1.44 9.66
CA CYS A 42 -5.90 -2.47 8.71
C CYS A 42 -5.99 -3.86 9.36
N SER A 43 -4.96 -4.24 10.14
CA SER A 43 -4.94 -5.53 10.85
C SER A 43 -6.06 -5.66 11.89
N ARG A 44 -6.49 -4.54 12.49
CA ARG A 44 -7.61 -4.49 13.45
C ARG A 44 -8.96 -4.24 12.78
N ARG A 45 -8.99 -4.03 11.45
CA ARG A 45 -10.18 -3.64 10.67
C ARG A 45 -10.90 -2.42 11.25
N ASP A 46 -10.11 -1.44 11.71
CA ASP A 46 -10.60 -0.25 12.40
C ASP A 46 -10.85 0.91 11.41
N SER A 47 -12.07 0.97 10.86
CA SER A 47 -12.46 1.98 9.87
C SER A 47 -12.38 3.41 10.40
N THR A 48 -12.74 3.63 11.66
CA THR A 48 -12.66 4.94 12.31
C THR A 48 -11.23 5.44 12.37
N LYS A 49 -10.29 4.57 12.75
CA LYS A 49 -8.87 4.90 12.78
C LYS A 49 -8.31 5.12 11.37
N ILE A 50 -8.73 4.35 10.37
CA ILE A 50 -8.36 4.59 8.97
C ILE A 50 -8.81 5.98 8.50
N ALA A 51 -10.05 6.37 8.79
CA ALA A 51 -10.58 7.70 8.43
C ALA A 51 -9.77 8.83 9.09
N LYS A 52 -9.46 8.69 10.38
CA LYS A 52 -8.64 9.66 11.12
C LYS A 52 -7.23 9.78 10.53
N ILE A 53 -6.58 8.65 10.24
CA ILE A 53 -5.23 8.65 9.64
C ILE A 53 -5.27 9.30 8.25
N THR A 54 -6.31 9.04 7.45
CA THR A 54 -6.48 9.66 6.13
C THR A 54 -6.58 11.18 6.23
N GLN A 55 -7.33 11.71 7.20
CA GLN A 55 -7.39 13.14 7.45
C GLN A 55 -6.03 13.72 7.89
N MET A 56 -5.28 13.00 8.72
CA MET A 56 -3.94 13.43 9.13
C MET A 56 -2.95 13.44 7.95
N ILE A 57 -3.03 12.46 7.05
CA ILE A 57 -2.26 12.44 5.79
C ILE A 57 -2.58 13.67 4.94
N ASP A 58 -3.87 13.99 4.78
CA ASP A 58 -4.28 15.18 4.02
C ASP A 58 -3.73 16.47 4.64
N GLN A 59 -3.79 16.59 5.97
CA GLN A 59 -3.24 17.74 6.68
C GLN A 59 -1.72 17.84 6.53
N SER A 60 -0.98 16.75 6.76
CA SER A 60 0.49 16.74 6.59
C SER A 60 0.92 17.03 5.15
N THR A 61 0.10 16.64 4.16
CA THR A 61 0.36 16.99 2.75
C THR A 61 0.19 18.48 2.52
N GLN A 62 -0.87 19.09 3.08
CA GLN A 62 -1.11 20.54 2.99
C GLN A 62 -0.03 21.35 3.70
N ASP A 63 0.46 20.84 4.83
CA ASP A 63 1.52 21.48 5.63
C ASP A 63 2.93 21.26 5.05
N GLY A 64 3.06 20.54 3.93
CA GLY A 64 4.34 20.23 3.30
C GLY A 64 5.23 19.25 4.07
N GLN A 65 4.66 18.52 5.03
CA GLN A 65 5.35 17.53 5.87
C GLN A 65 5.36 16.13 5.25
N LEU A 66 4.56 15.92 4.21
CA LEU A 66 4.46 14.66 3.49
C LEU A 66 4.37 14.96 2.00
N GLU A 67 5.17 14.28 1.18
CA GLU A 67 5.11 14.51 -0.26
C GLU A 67 3.78 14.00 -0.84
N SER A 68 3.28 14.69 -1.87
CA SER A 68 2.00 14.33 -2.50
C SER A 68 1.99 12.91 -3.05
N GLN A 69 3.15 12.39 -3.48
CA GLN A 69 3.29 11.03 -3.99
C GLN A 69 3.17 9.98 -2.87
N GLU A 70 3.79 10.22 -1.71
CA GLU A 70 3.65 9.38 -0.53
C GLU A 70 2.20 9.37 -0.04
N ALA A 71 1.59 10.56 0.03
CA ALA A 71 0.18 10.72 0.39
C ALA A 71 -0.73 9.93 -0.56
N ALA A 72 -0.48 9.95 -1.86
CA ALA A 72 -1.25 9.18 -2.83
C ALA A 72 -1.16 7.66 -2.57
N TRP A 73 0.04 7.14 -2.28
CA TRP A 73 0.22 5.73 -1.93
C TRP A 73 -0.52 5.36 -0.64
N LEU A 74 -0.35 6.15 0.42
CA LEU A 74 -0.97 5.89 1.72
C LEU A 74 -2.50 5.99 1.65
N LYS A 75 -3.03 6.96 0.91
CA LYS A 75 -4.48 7.11 0.68
C LYS A 75 -5.04 5.97 -0.17
N GLY A 76 -4.31 5.49 -1.17
CA GLY A 76 -4.70 4.30 -1.94
C GLY A 76 -4.81 3.05 -1.07
N ILE A 77 -3.93 2.91 -0.07
CA ILE A 77 -4.02 1.83 0.93
C ILE A 77 -5.25 2.02 1.83
N ALA A 78 -5.46 3.23 2.35
CA ALA A 78 -6.60 3.56 3.19
C ALA A 78 -7.94 3.32 2.48
N GLN A 79 -8.03 3.67 1.19
CA GLN A 79 -9.21 3.45 0.37
C GLN A 79 -9.54 1.95 0.24
N LYS A 80 -8.55 1.11 -0.07
CA LYS A 80 -8.75 -0.36 -0.11
C LYS A 80 -9.32 -0.88 1.22
N ALA A 81 -8.82 -0.38 2.35
CA ALA A 81 -9.34 -0.76 3.66
C ALA A 81 -10.80 -0.30 3.85
N GLN A 82 -11.14 0.93 3.44
CA GLN A 82 -12.51 1.46 3.50
C GLN A 82 -13.49 0.70 2.59
N GLU A 83 -13.02 0.17 1.46
CA GLU A 83 -13.79 -0.71 0.56
C GLU A 83 -13.98 -2.14 1.12
N GLY A 84 -13.44 -2.41 2.31
CA GLY A 84 -13.52 -3.73 2.96
C GLY A 84 -12.43 -4.70 2.53
N HIS A 85 -11.49 -4.27 1.69
CA HIS A 85 -10.34 -5.06 1.25
C HIS A 85 -9.18 -5.02 2.25
N TRP A 86 -9.47 -5.35 3.50
CA TRP A 86 -8.55 -5.23 4.65
C TRP A 86 -7.24 -5.97 4.45
N GLU A 87 -7.31 -7.21 3.96
CA GLU A 87 -6.13 -8.06 3.74
C GLU A 87 -5.25 -7.49 2.63
N MET A 88 -5.85 -6.96 1.56
CA MET A 88 -5.12 -6.34 0.45
C MET A 88 -4.49 -5.02 0.87
N ALA A 89 -5.19 -4.22 1.67
CA ALA A 89 -4.64 -3.00 2.25
C ALA A 89 -3.45 -3.30 3.17
N TYR A 90 -3.60 -4.26 4.09
CA TYR A 90 -2.52 -4.69 4.97
C TYR A 90 -1.32 -5.28 4.20
N ALA A 91 -1.57 -6.07 3.15
CA ALA A 91 -0.52 -6.55 2.27
C ALA A 91 0.22 -5.39 1.57
N SER A 92 -0.51 -4.37 1.11
CA SER A 92 0.09 -3.18 0.49
C SER A 92 0.99 -2.42 1.47
N VAL A 93 0.59 -2.27 2.74
CA VAL A 93 1.46 -1.69 3.78
C VAL A 93 2.73 -2.52 3.95
N ARG A 94 2.62 -3.84 4.04
CA ARG A 94 3.80 -4.71 4.19
C ARG A 94 4.76 -4.57 3.02
N THR A 95 4.24 -4.53 1.78
CA THR A 95 5.08 -4.31 0.59
C THR A 95 5.77 -2.96 0.64
N LEU A 96 5.04 -1.89 0.94
CA LEU A 96 5.61 -0.55 1.09
C LEU A 96 6.75 -0.53 2.12
N MET A 97 6.57 -1.16 3.28
CA MET A 97 7.60 -1.25 4.33
C MET A 97 8.80 -2.12 3.93
N GLN A 98 8.56 -3.23 3.24
CA GLN A 98 9.62 -4.12 2.74
C GLN A 98 10.52 -3.40 1.74
N GLU A 99 9.95 -2.56 0.87
CA GLU A 99 10.71 -1.78 -0.10
C GLU A 99 11.62 -0.74 0.58
N GLN A 100 11.23 -0.21 1.76
CA GLN A 100 12.10 0.68 2.54
C GLN A 100 13.30 -0.06 3.14
N THR A 101 13.11 -1.33 3.53
CA THR A 101 14.18 -2.16 4.10
C THR A 101 15.16 -2.63 3.03
N GLN A 102 14.66 -3.00 1.85
CA GLN A 102 15.50 -3.45 0.74
C GLN A 102 16.37 -2.33 0.16
N LYS A 103 15.84 -1.10 0.06
CA LYS A 103 16.63 0.06 -0.41
C LYS A 103 17.73 0.46 0.57
N SER A 104 17.51 0.28 1.87
CA SER A 104 18.47 0.62 2.92
C SER A 104 19.65 -0.37 3.06
N ASN A 105 19.56 -1.58 2.49
CA ASN A 105 20.59 -2.61 2.60
C ASN A 105 20.96 -3.17 1.21
N PRO A 106 21.74 -2.44 0.39
CA PRO A 106 22.29 -3.02 -0.83
C PRO A 106 23.20 -4.20 -0.43
N LEU A 107 22.90 -5.39 -0.94
CA LEU A 107 23.77 -6.55 -0.80
C LEU A 107 25.18 -6.17 -1.28
N PRO A 108 26.27 -6.63 -0.62
CA PRO A 108 27.60 -6.50 -1.19
C PRO A 108 27.61 -7.23 -2.56
N GLU A 109 28.00 -6.53 -3.62
CA GLU A 109 28.33 -7.16 -4.89
C GLU A 109 29.41 -8.21 -4.58
N LEU A 110 29.09 -9.48 -4.86
CA LEU A 110 30.09 -10.54 -4.82
C LEU A 110 30.90 -10.40 -6.10
N ASP A 111 32.03 -9.71 -6.00
CA ASP A 111 33.08 -9.65 -7.03
C ASP A 111 33.64 -11.04 -7.36
#